data_AF-A0A3D0WU39-F1
#
_entry.id   AF-A0A3D0WU39-F1
#
_cell.length_a   1.000
_cell.length_b   1.000
_cell.length_c   1.000
_cell.angle_alpha   90.00
_cell.angle_beta   90.00
_cell.angle_gamma   90.00
#
_symmetry.space_group_name_H-M   'P 1'
#
loop_
_entity.id
_entity.type
_entity.pdbx_description
1 polymer ?
#
loop_
_entity_poly.entity_id
_entity_poly.type
_entity_poly.pdbx_seq_one_letter_code
_entity_poly.pdbx_strand_id
1 'polypeptide(L)'
;MDLIKIAEESFASGKKELPKFKSGDTITVAYRIVEGNKERIQQYRGVVIRISGDGDNKRFTVRKMSDNIGVERIFPINSPFIDS
;
A
#
# COMPACT_ATOMS: atom_id res chain seq x y z
N MET A 1 -20.49 -23.47 -1.58
CA MET A 1 -20.51 -22.00 -1.45
C MET A 1 -19.16 -21.61 -0.90
N ASP A 2 -18.38 -20.80 -1.63
CA ASP A 2 -17.02 -20.48 -1.21
C ASP A 2 -17.06 -19.31 -0.22
N LEU A 3 -17.13 -19.63 1.07
CA LEU A 3 -17.39 -18.67 2.15
C LEU A 3 -16.29 -17.61 2.25
N ILE A 4 -15.07 -17.94 1.84
CA ILE A 4 -13.92 -17.03 1.82
C ILE A 4 -14.18 -15.88 0.85
N LYS A 5 -14.67 -16.19 -0.35
CA LYS A 5 -14.93 -15.19 -1.38
C LYS A 5 -16.03 -14.19 -0.98
N ILE A 6 -17.07 -14.68 -0.29
CA ILE A 6 -18.16 -13.84 0.23
C ILE A 6 -17.63 -12.87 1.30
N ALA A 7 -16.73 -13.34 2.17
CA ALA A 7 -16.09 -12.49 3.17
C ALA A 7 -15.19 -11.45 2.50
N GLU A 8 -14.37 -11.83 1.51
CA GLU A 8 -13.51 -10.89 0.77
C GLU A 8 -14.33 -9.79 0.09
N GLU A 9 -15.45 -10.12 -0.56
CA GLU A 9 -16.35 -9.14 -1.17
C GLU A 9 -17.01 -8.20 -0.13
N SER A 10 -17.34 -8.72 1.05
CA SER A 10 -17.96 -7.94 2.14
C SER A 10 -16.98 -6.94 2.78
N PHE A 11 -15.69 -7.29 2.82
CA PHE A 11 -14.63 -6.45 3.41
C PHE A 11 -13.76 -5.74 2.37
N ALA A 12 -14.10 -5.84 1.09
CA ALA A 12 -13.47 -5.07 0.03
C ALA A 12 -13.69 -3.58 0.28
N SER A 13 -12.71 -2.94 0.93
CA SER A 13 -12.59 -1.49 0.96
C SER A 13 -12.44 -1.06 -0.49
N GLY A 14 -13.47 -0.38 -1.03
CA GLY A 14 -13.69 -0.20 -2.48
C GLY A 14 -12.42 0.08 -3.26
N LYS A 15 -12.26 -0.59 -4.41
CA LYS A 15 -11.07 -0.54 -5.26
C LYS A 15 -10.67 0.91 -5.51
N LYS A 16 -9.61 1.37 -4.83
CA LYS A 16 -9.01 2.67 -5.14
C LYS A 16 -8.32 2.55 -6.49
N GLU A 17 -8.70 3.40 -7.42
CA GLU A 17 -7.99 3.51 -8.70
C GLU A 17 -6.65 4.19 -8.44
N LEU A 18 -5.64 3.37 -8.14
CA LEU A 18 -4.26 3.83 -8.05
C LEU A 18 -3.65 3.98 -9.45
N PRO A 19 -2.72 4.94 -9.65
CA PRO A 19 -1.94 5.02 -10.88
C PRO A 19 -1.24 3.69 -11.18
N LYS A 20 -1.10 3.35 -12.45
CA LYS A 20 -0.32 2.17 -12.85
C LYS A 20 1.17 2.45 -12.61
N PHE A 21 1.84 1.56 -11.90
CA PHE A 21 3.29 1.58 -11.67
C PHE A 21 3.85 0.15 -11.72
N LYS A 22 5.17 0.03 -11.85
CA LYS A 22 5.90 -1.23 -11.89
C LYS A 22 7.11 -1.21 -10.96
N SER A 23 7.71 -2.39 -10.76
CA SER A 23 9.02 -2.48 -10.10
C SER A 23 10.06 -1.65 -10.87
N GLY A 24 10.87 -0.90 -10.14
CA GLY A 24 11.85 0.06 -10.66
C GLY A 24 11.35 1.51 -10.63
N ASP A 25 10.04 1.76 -10.55
CA ASP A 25 9.51 3.12 -10.52
C ASP A 25 9.75 3.79 -9.17
N THR A 26 9.99 5.10 -9.18
CA THR A 26 10.03 5.92 -7.96
C THR A 26 8.65 6.51 -7.72
N ILE A 27 8.03 6.15 -6.60
CA ILE A 27 6.68 6.59 -6.25
C ILE A 27 6.68 7.31 -4.91
N THR A 28 5.64 8.09 -4.66
CA THR A 28 5.35 8.66 -3.34
C THR A 28 4.00 8.10 -2.88
N VAL A 29 4.01 7.38 -1.76
CA VAL A 29 2.79 6.83 -1.15
C VAL A 29 2.33 7.80 -0.07
N ALA A 30 1.13 8.37 -0.21
CA ALA A 30 0.52 9.18 0.84
C ALA A 30 -0.18 8.25 1.84
N TYR A 31 0.47 7.96 2.97
CA TYR A 31 -0.04 7.00 3.94
C TYR A 31 -0.64 7.70 5.16
N ARG A 32 -1.89 7.42 5.47
CA ARG A 32 -2.58 7.90 6.66
C ARG A 32 -2.14 7.11 7.89
N ILE A 33 -1.66 7.83 8.90
CA ILE A 33 -1.22 7.29 10.19
C ILE A 33 -2.17 7.82 11.25
N VAL A 34 -2.69 6.91 12.07
CA VAL A 34 -3.56 7.21 13.21
C VAL A 34 -2.76 7.01 14.49
N GLU A 35 -2.51 8.08 15.23
CA GLU A 35 -1.77 8.10 16.49
C GLU A 35 -2.74 8.55 17.60
N GLY A 36 -3.44 7.59 18.20
CA GLY A 36 -4.52 7.86 19.16
C GLY A 36 -5.69 8.58 18.49
N ASN A 37 -5.96 9.81 18.93
CA ASN A 37 -7.04 10.65 18.39
C ASN A 37 -6.59 11.57 17.24
N LYS A 38 -5.31 11.53 16.85
CA LYS A 38 -4.79 12.37 15.76
C LYS A 38 -4.55 11.53 14.52
N GLU A 39 -5.03 12.04 13.39
CA GLU A 39 -4.72 11.50 12.08
C GLU A 39 -3.78 12.45 11.33
N ARG A 40 -2.78 11.89 10.66
CA ARG A 40 -1.89 12.64 9.76
C ARG A 40 -1.57 11.84 8.51
N ILE A 41 -1.36 12.53 7.40
CA ILE A 41 -0.86 11.93 6.17
C ILE A 41 0.66 12.07 6.16
N GLN A 42 1.36 10.94 6.06
CA GLN A 42 2.80 10.89 5.89
C GLN A 42 3.14 10.44 4.48
N GLN A 43 3.93 11.24 3.77
CA GLN A 43 4.45 10.88 2.46
C GLN A 43 5.65 9.93 2.59
N TYR A 44 5.57 8.78 1.94
CA TYR A 44 6.65 7.80 1.84
C TYR A 44 7.12 7.71 0.39
N ARG A 45 8.21 8.40 0.08
CA ARG A 45 8.83 8.39 -1.25
C ARG A 45 9.97 7.38 -1.32
N GLY A 46 9.98 6.56 -2.37
CA GLY A 46 11.02 5.57 -2.60
C GLY A 46 10.82 4.79 -3.90
N VAL A 47 11.68 3.80 -4.12
CA VAL A 47 11.65 2.94 -5.32
C VAL A 47 10.81 1.70 -5.03
N VAL A 48 9.92 1.34 -5.95
CA VAL A 48 9.20 0.07 -5.90
C VAL A 48 10.16 -1.05 -6.25
N ILE A 49 10.47 -1.93 -5.31
CA ILE A 49 11.40 -3.04 -5.54
C ILE A 49 10.68 -4.35 -5.89
N ARG A 50 9.40 -4.46 -5.53
CA ARG A 50 8.61 -5.67 -5.72
C ARG A 50 7.12 -5.36 -5.79
N ILE A 51 6.41 -6.07 -6.66
CA ILE A 51 4.96 -6.21 -6.63
C ILE A 51 4.67 -7.71 -6.57
N SER A 52 3.78 -8.15 -5.66
CA SER A 52 3.50 -9.57 -5.41
C SER A 52 2.05 -9.81 -4.99
N GLY A 53 1.59 -11.04 -5.15
CA GLY A 53 0.20 -11.44 -4.89
C GLY A 53 -0.69 -11.34 -6.13
N ASP A 54 -1.93 -11.78 -5.97
CA ASP A 54 -2.96 -11.83 -7.00
C ASP A 54 -4.23 -11.11 -6.53
N GLY A 55 -5.07 -10.74 -7.50
CA GLY A 55 -6.36 -10.10 -7.23
C GLY A 55 -6.28 -8.91 -6.26
N ASP A 56 -7.13 -8.97 -5.24
CA ASP A 56 -7.26 -7.96 -4.18
C ASP A 56 -6.20 -8.10 -3.07
N ASN A 57 -5.46 -9.21 -3.06
CA ASN A 57 -4.35 -9.49 -2.13
C ASN A 57 -2.99 -9.03 -2.66
N LYS A 58 -2.98 -8.24 -3.75
CA LYS A 58 -1.76 -7.62 -4.29
C LYS A 58 -1.15 -6.64 -3.29
N ARG A 59 0.17 -6.66 -3.22
CA ARG A 59 1.00 -5.77 -2.41
C ARG A 59 2.24 -5.35 -3.15
N PHE A 60 2.76 -4.18 -2.80
CA PHE A 60 3.99 -3.64 -3.35
C PHE A 60 4.94 -3.21 -2.23
N THR A 61 6.24 -3.32 -2.48
CA THR A 61 7.29 -2.96 -1.53
C THR A 61 8.03 -1.74 -2.04
N VAL A 62 8.06 -0.69 -1.23
CA VAL A 62 8.79 0.55 -1.51
C VAL A 62 10.01 0.60 -0.60
N ARG A 63 11.18 0.86 -1.18
CA ARG A 63 12.44 1.05 -0.47
C ARG A 63 12.88 2.50 -0.55
N LYS A 64 13.33 3.07 0.57
CA LYS A 64 14.01 4.36 0.62
C LYS A 64 15.24 4.30 1.51
N MET A 65 16.18 5.23 1.29
CA MET A 65 17.26 5.49 2.25
C MET A 65 16.80 6.54 3.25
N SER A 66 16.95 6.28 4.54
CA SER A 66 16.74 7.25 5.63
C SER A 66 17.98 7.22 6.49
N ASP A 67 18.70 8.35 6.58
CA ASP A 67 19.89 8.47 7.45
C ASP A 67 20.93 7.36 7.22
N ASN A 68 21.23 7.09 5.94
CA ASN A 68 22.10 5.99 5.48
C ASN A 68 21.62 4.56 5.81
N ILE A 69 20.41 4.40 6.32
CA ILE A 69 19.77 3.11 6.57
C ILE A 69 18.73 2.84 5.48
N GLY A 70 18.79 1.66 4.87
CA GLY A 70 17.78 1.19 3.95
C GLY A 70 16.51 0.79 4.70
N VAL A 71 15.41 1.48 4.43
CA VAL A 71 14.10 1.17 5.01
C VAL A 71 13.19 0.66 3.91
N GLU A 72 12.55 -0.48 4.15
CA GLU A 72 11.56 -1.06 3.26
C GLU A 72 10.19 -1.06 3.95
N ARG A 73 9.15 -0.71 3.19
CA ARG A 73 7.77 -0.79 3.66
C ARG A 73 6.92 -1.51 2.61
N ILE A 74 6.11 -2.44 3.09
CA ILE A 74 5.20 -3.25 2.27
C ILE A 74 3.80 -2.67 2.43
N PHE A 75 3.13 -2.42 1.30
CA PHE A 75 1.81 -1.83 1.24
C PHE A 75 0.84 -2.76 0.51
N PRO A 76 -0.32 -3.12 1.10
CA PRO A 76 -1.43 -3.73 0.37
C PRO A 76 -2.00 -2.71 -0.63
N ILE A 77 -2.27 -3.13 -1.86
CA ILE A 77 -2.74 -2.22 -2.93
C ILE A 77 -4.10 -1.61 -2.62
N ASN A 78 -4.97 -2.35 -1.92
CA ASN A 78 -6.30 -1.94 -1.54
C ASN A 78 -6.38 -1.41 -0.09
N SER A 79 -5.25 -1.01 0.50
CA SER A 79 -5.25 -0.55 1.89
C SER A 79 -6.08 0.75 2.05
N PRO A 80 -7.02 0.82 3.00
CA PRO A 80 -7.80 2.03 3.26
C PRO A 80 -6.97 3.17 3.89
N PHE A 81 -5.73 2.86 4.27
CA PHE A 81 -4.79 3.84 4.82
C PHE A 81 -3.93 4.51 3.73
N ILE A 82 -3.94 4.01 2.49
CA ILE A 82 -3.31 4.71 1.37
C ILE A 82 -4.30 5.74 0.87
N ASP A 83 -3.90 7.01 0.85
CA ASP A 83 -4.71 8.11 0.35
C ASP A 83 -4.55 8.26 -1.18
N SER A 84 -3.28 8.31 -1.64
CA SER A 84 -2.84 8.34 -3.04
C SER A 84 -1.52 7.61 -3.27
#